data_AF-A0A0S1S9N9-F1
#
_entry.id   AF-A0A0S1S9N9-F1
#
_cell.length_a   1.000
_cell.length_b   1.000
_cell.length_c   1.000
_cell.angle_alpha   90.00
_cell.angle_beta   90.00
_cell.angle_gamma   90.00
#
_symmetry.space_group_name_H-M   'P 1'
#
loop_
_entity.id
_entity.type
_entity.pdbx_description
1 polymer ?
#
loop_
_entity_poly.entity_id
_entity_poly.type
_entity_poly.pdbx_seq_one_letter_code
_entity_poly.pdbx_strand_id
1 'polypeptide(L)'
;MLNQDAFLKRLELVIQYYDLSASAMADKIGVQRSSISHLLTGRNKPSLEFVLKIVHAFPEVDLYWLLHGEGNFPSNKKEEQPAQLPTPEKPKAKETFLPAAAPRLENNKSPLNKTVERIVIFYADGSFSSYLGNKE
;
A
#
# COMPACT_ATOMS: atom_id res chain seq x y z
N MET A 1 -27.52 -7.51 -8.35
CA MET A 1 -26.82 -8.62 -7.65
C MET A 1 -25.33 -8.31 -7.66
N LEU A 2 -24.60 -8.60 -6.58
CA LEU A 2 -23.15 -8.37 -6.53
C LEU A 2 -22.44 -9.23 -7.58
N ASN A 3 -21.64 -8.61 -8.44
CA ASN A 3 -20.78 -9.32 -9.38
C ASN A 3 -19.51 -9.78 -8.65
N GLN A 4 -19.46 -11.07 -8.33
CA GLN A 4 -18.37 -11.67 -7.55
C GLN A 4 -17.02 -11.55 -8.27
N ASP A 5 -16.96 -11.82 -9.57
CA ASP A 5 -15.71 -11.75 -10.34
C ASP A 5 -15.16 -10.33 -10.40
N ALA A 6 -16.05 -9.34 -10.55
CA ALA A 6 -15.66 -7.93 -10.53
C ALA A 6 -15.15 -7.50 -9.14
N PHE A 7 -15.78 -7.98 -8.06
CA PHE A 7 -15.32 -7.74 -6.70
C PHE A 7 -13.92 -8.33 -6.46
N LEU A 8 -13.68 -9.58 -6.88
CA LEU A 8 -12.38 -10.24 -6.70
C LEU A 8 -11.26 -9.52 -7.44
N LYS A 9 -11.50 -9.09 -8.68
CA LYS A 9 -10.53 -8.27 -9.43
C LYS A 9 -10.19 -6.97 -8.72
N ARG A 10 -11.18 -6.28 -8.15
CA ARG A 10 -10.94 -5.07 -7.36
C ARG A 10 -10.18 -5.37 -6.07
N LEU A 11 -10.49 -6.48 -5.41
CA LEU A 11 -9.75 -6.92 -4.23
C LEU A 11 -8.28 -7.21 -4.57
N GLU A 12 -8.00 -7.86 -5.70
CA GLU A 12 -6.63 -8.08 -6.20
C GLU A 12 -5.91 -6.77 -6.49
N LEU A 13 -6.60 -5.79 -7.09
CA LEU A 13 -6.04 -4.45 -7.30
C LEU A 13 -5.66 -3.78 -5.98
N VAL A 14 -6.48 -3.91 -4.93
CA VAL A 14 -6.15 -3.40 -3.60
C VAL A 14 -4.91 -4.10 -3.05
N ILE A 15 -4.84 -5.43 -3.13
CA ILE A 15 -3.67 -6.20 -2.66
C ILE A 15 -2.39 -5.75 -3.37
N GLN A 16 -2.44 -5.58 -4.69
CA GLN A 16 -1.30 -5.13 -5.50
C GLN A 16 -0.91 -3.69 -5.21
N TYR A 17 -1.89 -2.79 -5.05
CA TYR A 17 -1.65 -1.38 -4.76
C TYR A 17 -0.90 -1.18 -3.44
N TYR A 18 -1.23 -1.96 -2.41
CA TYR A 18 -0.52 -1.93 -1.13
C TYR A 18 0.72 -2.84 -1.07
N ASP A 19 1.11 -3.48 -2.18
CA ASP A 19 2.22 -4.43 -2.28
C ASP A 19 2.16 -5.55 -1.21
N LEU A 20 0.95 -6.01 -0.91
CA LEU A 20 0.72 -7.06 0.08
C LEU A 20 0.65 -8.44 -0.58
N SER A 21 1.04 -9.47 0.19
CA SER A 21 0.62 -10.84 -0.13
C SER A 21 -0.80 -11.09 0.38
N ALA A 22 -1.48 -12.11 -0.17
CA ALA A 22 -2.80 -12.55 0.33
C ALA A 22 -2.79 -12.86 1.84
N SER A 23 -1.71 -13.47 2.33
CA SER A 23 -1.53 -13.76 3.76
C SER A 23 -1.37 -12.47 4.58
N ALA A 24 -0.56 -11.52 4.10
CA ALA A 24 -0.36 -10.24 4.78
C ALA A 24 -1.65 -9.40 4.82
N MET A 25 -2.47 -9.45 3.75
CA MET A 25 -3.79 -8.83 3.76
C MET A 25 -4.70 -9.46 4.83
N ALA A 26 -4.74 -10.80 4.91
CA ALA A 26 -5.55 -11.51 5.90
C ALA A 26 -5.16 -11.11 7.33
N ASP A 27 -3.86 -11.07 7.60
CA ASP A 27 -3.31 -10.69 8.89
C ASP A 27 -3.66 -9.22 9.22
N LYS A 28 -3.57 -8.31 8.24
CA LYS A 28 -3.88 -6.88 8.41
C LYS A 28 -5.35 -6.60 8.71
N ILE A 29 -6.27 -7.32 8.06
CA ILE A 29 -7.72 -7.16 8.30
C ILE A 29 -8.25 -8.07 9.41
N GLY A 30 -7.40 -8.86 10.05
CA GLY A 30 -7.77 -9.73 11.17
C GLY A 30 -8.76 -10.82 10.76
N VAL A 31 -8.48 -11.51 9.66
CA VAL A 31 -9.25 -12.69 9.18
C VAL A 31 -8.32 -13.86 8.94
N GLN A 32 -8.87 -15.06 8.83
CA GLN A 32 -8.07 -16.26 8.58
C GLN A 32 -7.47 -16.23 7.15
N ARG A 33 -6.21 -16.62 6.99
CA ARG A 33 -5.52 -16.67 5.69
C ARG A 33 -6.25 -17.54 4.67
N SER A 34 -6.86 -18.64 5.13
CA SER A 34 -7.70 -19.51 4.30
C SER A 34 -8.95 -18.78 3.78
N SER A 35 -9.48 -17.78 4.50
CA SER A 35 -10.62 -16.98 4.03
C SER A 35 -10.25 -16.16 2.79
N ILE A 36 -9.07 -15.52 2.76
CA ILE A 36 -8.59 -14.81 1.56
C ILE A 36 -8.36 -15.80 0.41
N SER A 37 -7.70 -16.93 0.67
CA SER A 37 -7.39 -17.93 -0.37
C SER A 37 -8.66 -18.52 -1.01
N HIS A 38 -9.66 -18.91 -0.21
CA HIS A 38 -10.93 -19.43 -0.73
C HIS A 38 -11.77 -18.36 -1.44
N LEU A 39 -11.64 -17.09 -1.04
CA LEU A 39 -12.32 -15.98 -1.68
C LEU A 39 -11.73 -15.72 -3.08
N LEU A 40 -10.40 -15.62 -3.19
CA LEU A 40 -9.70 -15.41 -4.46
C LEU A 40 -9.91 -16.54 -5.47
N THR A 41 -10.12 -17.77 -5.00
CA THR A 41 -10.45 -18.92 -5.87
C THR A 41 -11.92 -18.98 -6.29
N GLY A 42 -12.75 -18.00 -5.90
CA GLY A 42 -14.14 -17.88 -6.34
C GLY A 42 -15.12 -18.86 -5.68
N ARG A 43 -14.68 -19.64 -4.69
CA ARG A 43 -15.53 -20.67 -4.05
C ARG A 43 -16.46 -20.10 -2.99
N ASN A 44 -16.14 -18.92 -2.44
CA ASN A 44 -16.91 -18.27 -1.36
C ASN A 44 -17.31 -16.84 -1.74
N LYS A 45 -18.51 -16.43 -1.29
CA LYS A 45 -18.93 -15.02 -1.30
C LYS A 45 -18.33 -14.30 -0.08
N PRO A 46 -17.87 -13.04 -0.22
CA PRO A 46 -17.42 -12.26 0.91
C PRO A 46 -18.61 -11.99 1.84
N SER A 47 -18.40 -12.10 3.16
CA SER A 47 -19.38 -11.65 4.14
C SER A 47 -19.34 -10.12 4.25
N LEU A 48 -20.43 -9.52 4.76
CA LEU A 48 -20.46 -8.08 5.02
C LEU A 48 -19.34 -7.65 5.97
N GLU A 49 -19.15 -8.40 7.06
CA GLU A 49 -18.06 -8.22 8.03
C GLU A 49 -16.69 -8.16 7.36
N PHE A 50 -16.45 -9.06 6.39
CA PHE A 50 -15.19 -9.09 5.66
C PHE A 50 -14.97 -7.81 4.84
N VAL A 51 -16.01 -7.34 4.13
CA VAL A 51 -15.94 -6.13 3.31
C VAL A 51 -15.71 -4.89 4.19
N LEU A 52 -16.42 -4.79 5.32
CA LEU A 52 -16.25 -3.68 6.27
C LEU A 52 -14.84 -3.64 6.86
N LYS A 53 -14.28 -4.79 7.21
CA LYS A 53 -12.89 -4.89 7.68
C LYS A 53 -11.88 -4.38 6.65
N ILE A 54 -12.10 -4.62 5.36
CA ILE A 54 -11.25 -4.08 4.29
C ILE A 54 -11.32 -2.56 4.27
N VAL A 55 -12.53 -1.99 4.15
CA VAL A 55 -12.72 -0.53 4.05
C VAL A 55 -12.18 0.19 5.30
N HIS A 56 -12.29 -0.43 6.47
CA HIS A 56 -11.72 0.10 7.71
C HIS A 56 -10.19 0.02 7.77
N ALA A 57 -9.59 -1.06 7.26
CA ALA A 57 -8.13 -1.24 7.26
C ALA A 57 -7.40 -0.49 6.13
N PHE A 58 -8.14 -0.07 5.09
CA PHE A 58 -7.62 0.59 3.90
C PHE A 58 -8.49 1.81 3.56
N PRO A 59 -8.19 3.00 4.14
CA PRO A 59 -9.04 4.18 4.01
C PRO A 59 -9.17 4.70 2.57
N GLU A 60 -8.21 4.36 1.70
CA GLU A 60 -8.29 4.69 0.28
C GLU A 60 -9.29 3.82 -0.50
N VAL A 61 -9.78 2.72 0.08
CA VAL A 61 -10.76 1.82 -0.53
C VAL A 61 -12.17 2.31 -0.20
N ASP A 62 -12.86 2.86 -1.20
CA ASP A 62 -14.27 3.19 -1.05
C ASP A 62 -15.16 1.92 -1.13
N LEU A 63 -16.11 1.81 -0.20
CA LEU A 63 -17.03 0.67 -0.11
C LEU A 63 -17.85 0.48 -1.39
N TYR A 64 -18.35 1.57 -1.95
CA TYR A 64 -19.20 1.53 -3.13
C TYR A 64 -18.38 1.17 -4.37
N TRP A 65 -17.15 1.67 -4.47
CA TRP A 65 -16.20 1.25 -5.48
C TRP A 65 -15.88 -0.24 -5.38
N LEU A 66 -15.60 -0.74 -4.17
CA LEU A 66 -15.25 -2.15 -3.98
C LEU A 66 -16.40 -3.09 -4.37
N LEU A 67 -17.64 -2.71 -4.09
CA LEU A 67 -18.83 -3.55 -4.34
C LEU A 67 -19.42 -3.39 -5.75
N HIS A 68 -19.53 -2.16 -6.27
CA HIS A 68 -20.20 -1.86 -7.53
C HIS A 68 -19.24 -1.40 -8.63
N GLY A 69 -18.06 -0.89 -8.26
CA GLY A 69 -17.07 -0.36 -9.22
C GLY A 69 -17.31 1.09 -9.56
N GLU A 70 -18.19 1.74 -8.82
CA GLU A 70 -18.55 3.13 -9.00
C GLU A 70 -17.79 3.99 -7.98
N GLY A 71 -17.19 5.08 -8.45
CA GLY A 71 -16.26 5.89 -7.66
C GLY A 71 -14.81 5.71 -8.11
N ASN A 72 -13.87 6.07 -7.24
CA ASN A 72 -12.44 6.02 -7.54
C ASN A 72 -11.67 5.26 -6.46
N PHE A 73 -10.68 4.48 -6.90
CA PHE A 73 -9.65 3.90 -6.07
C PHE A 73 -8.29 4.18 -6.71
N PRO A 74 -7.31 4.70 -5.95
CA PRO A 74 -7.41 5.13 -4.55
C PRO A 74 -8.30 6.37 -4.36
N SER A 75 -9.05 6.40 -3.25
CA SER A 75 -9.92 7.52 -2.89
C SER A 75 -9.14 8.57 -2.11
N ASN A 76 -9.16 9.82 -2.59
CA ASN A 76 -8.45 10.96 -1.99
C ASN A 76 -9.12 11.51 -0.71
N LYS A 77 -9.89 10.68 0.01
CA LYS A 77 -10.47 11.07 1.30
C LYS A 77 -9.31 11.19 2.31
N LYS A 78 -8.68 12.37 2.35
CA LYS A 78 -7.88 12.83 3.48
C LYS A 78 -8.70 12.54 4.72
N GLU A 79 -8.12 11.74 5.61
CA GLU A 79 -8.68 11.38 6.89
C GLU A 79 -9.28 12.62 7.55
N GLU A 80 -10.61 12.69 7.67
CA GLU A 80 -11.24 13.45 8.74
C GLU A 80 -10.94 12.71 10.04
N GLN A 81 -9.69 12.82 10.51
CA GLN A 81 -9.37 12.53 11.90
C GLN A 81 -10.17 13.51 12.77
N PRO A 82 -10.72 13.07 13.91
CA PRO A 82 -11.25 13.99 14.91
C PRO A 82 -10.15 14.99 15.29
N ALA A 83 -10.43 16.27 15.10
CA ALA A 83 -9.50 17.38 15.28
C ALA A 83 -8.72 17.29 16.61
N GLN A 84 -7.40 17.10 16.52
CA GLN A 84 -6.48 17.47 17.59
C GLN A 84 -6.07 18.94 17.38
N LEU A 85 -6.30 19.75 18.41
CA LEU A 85 -6.05 21.19 18.42
C LEU A 85 -4.56 21.51 18.16
N PRO A 86 -4.25 22.58 17.39
CA PRO A 86 -2.88 23.01 17.17
C PRO A 86 -2.31 23.67 18.44
N THR A 87 -1.15 23.19 18.90
CA THR A 87 -0.29 23.90 19.87
C THR A 87 0.91 24.45 19.11
N PRO A 88 1.37 25.71 19.33
CA PRO A 88 2.29 26.38 18.41
C PRO A 88 3.75 25.99 18.63
N GLU A 89 4.46 25.80 17.51
CA GLU A 89 5.90 25.60 17.40
C GLU A 89 6.72 26.79 17.92
N LYS A 90 7.90 26.50 18.48
CA LYS A 90 9.03 27.44 18.57
C LYS A 90 10.26 26.83 17.85
N PRO A 91 10.95 27.59 16.98
CA PRO A 91 12.07 27.12 16.18
C PRO A 91 13.41 27.33 16.89
N LYS A 92 14.38 26.43 16.71
CA LYS A 92 15.80 26.75 16.93
C LYS A 92 16.69 25.98 15.96
N ALA A 93 17.65 26.73 15.43
CA ALA A 93 18.45 26.46 14.24
C ALA A 93 19.71 25.61 14.48
N LYS A 94 20.28 25.14 13.34
CA LYS A 94 21.74 25.04 13.01
C LYS A 94 22.52 23.92 13.77
N GLU A 95 23.48 23.17 13.21
CA GLU A 95 24.48 23.37 12.16
C GLU A 95 24.93 22.04 11.49
N THR A 96 25.46 22.20 10.29
CA THR A 96 26.33 21.35 9.44
C THR A 96 27.39 20.54 10.16
N PHE A 97 27.64 19.27 9.79
CA PHE A 97 28.98 18.66 9.63
C PHE A 97 28.91 17.36 8.79
N LEU A 98 29.61 17.36 7.64
CA LEU A 98 30.20 16.16 7.00
C LEU A 98 31.73 16.29 7.21
N PRO A 99 32.51 15.19 7.31
CA PRO A 99 33.03 14.55 6.10
C PRO A 99 33.42 13.04 6.17
N ALA A 100 33.60 12.49 4.95
CA ALA A 100 34.65 11.55 4.51
C ALA A 100 34.46 10.01 4.50
N ALA A 101 34.54 9.49 3.26
CA ALA A 101 35.36 8.33 2.78
C ALA A 101 34.72 6.93 2.52
N ALA A 102 34.35 6.71 1.24
CA ALA A 102 34.67 5.58 0.31
C ALA A 102 34.28 4.10 0.63
N PRO A 103 33.97 3.22 -0.36
CA PRO A 103 34.57 3.16 -1.70
C PRO A 103 33.62 3.12 -2.91
N ARG A 104 34.22 3.49 -4.04
CA ARG A 104 33.73 3.43 -5.41
C ARG A 104 33.83 1.99 -5.93
N LEU A 105 32.74 1.46 -6.47
CA LEU A 105 32.76 0.30 -7.38
C LEU A 105 32.33 0.78 -8.76
N GLU A 106 33.21 0.60 -9.73
CA GLU A 106 32.98 0.94 -11.12
C GLU A 106 32.18 -0.14 -11.86
N ASN A 107 31.35 0.35 -12.78
CA ASN A 107 30.96 -0.25 -14.05
C ASN A 107 30.25 -1.60 -14.06
N ASN A 108 28.92 -1.53 -14.26
CA ASN A 108 28.31 -2.31 -15.33
C ASN A 108 27.50 -1.39 -16.24
N LYS A 109 27.79 -1.48 -17.54
CA LYS A 109 27.13 -0.78 -18.64
C LYS A 109 25.61 -0.95 -18.51
N SER A 110 24.91 0.11 -18.15
CA SER A 110 23.46 0.15 -18.24
C SER A 110 23.06 0.43 -19.68
N PRO A 111 22.12 -0.34 -20.28
CA PRO A 111 21.49 0.06 -21.52
C PRO A 111 20.83 1.41 -21.33
N LEU A 112 21.19 2.36 -22.20
CA LEU A 112 20.55 3.65 -22.36
C LEU A 112 19.03 3.41 -22.49
N ASN A 113 18.23 4.08 -21.64
CA ASN A 113 16.75 4.06 -21.59
C ASN A 113 16.06 2.92 -20.81
N LYS A 114 16.37 2.73 -19.52
CA LYS A 114 15.49 1.99 -18.60
C LYS A 114 14.94 2.92 -17.52
N THR A 115 13.62 3.06 -17.48
CA THR A 115 12.92 3.72 -16.37
C THR A 115 12.88 2.77 -15.18
N VAL A 116 13.34 3.22 -14.02
CA VAL A 116 13.26 2.43 -12.79
C VAL A 116 11.82 2.40 -12.32
N GLU A 117 11.19 1.22 -12.29
CA GLU A 117 9.81 1.07 -11.81
C GLU A 117 9.74 1.01 -10.29
N ARG A 118 10.72 0.38 -9.65
CA ARG A 118 10.73 0.15 -8.20
C ARG A 118 12.13 -0.05 -7.65
N ILE A 119 12.36 0.46 -6.45
CA ILE A 119 13.56 0.20 -5.64
C ILE A 119 13.11 -0.38 -4.29
N VAL A 120 13.73 -1.47 -3.85
CA VAL A 120 13.55 -2.04 -2.51
C VAL A 120 14.90 -2.03 -1.79
N ILE A 121 14.95 -1.39 -0.63
CA ILE A 121 16.14 -1.28 0.23
C ILE A 121 15.93 -2.15 1.45
N PHE A 122 16.84 -3.09 1.73
CA PHE A 122 16.83 -3.91 2.95
C PHE A 122 17.83 -3.36 3.96
N TYR A 123 17.41 -3.24 5.22
CA TYR A 123 18.25 -2.80 6.33
C TYR A 123 18.73 -3.99 7.16
N ALA A 124 19.82 -3.80 7.89
CA ALA A 124 20.43 -4.87 8.70
C ALA A 124 19.55 -5.34 9.87
N ASP A 125 18.57 -4.53 10.29
CA ASP A 125 17.57 -4.88 11.29
C ASP A 125 16.41 -5.73 10.72
N GLY A 126 16.45 -6.05 9.43
CA GLY A 126 15.43 -6.83 8.72
C GLY A 126 14.25 -6.01 8.21
N SER A 127 14.22 -4.70 8.44
CA SER A 127 13.22 -3.82 7.83
C SER A 127 13.54 -3.55 6.34
N PHE A 128 12.56 -3.04 5.59
CA PHE A 128 12.78 -2.60 4.21
C PHE A 128 12.02 -1.32 3.86
N SER A 129 12.52 -0.59 2.85
CA SER A 129 11.82 0.54 2.23
C SER A 129 11.59 0.26 0.75
N SER A 130 10.37 0.51 0.26
CA SER A 130 10.05 0.47 -1.17
C SER A 130 9.78 1.87 -1.71
N TYR A 131 10.31 2.14 -2.90
CA TYR A 131 10.10 3.39 -3.64
C TYR A 131 9.59 3.06 -5.03
N LEU A 132 8.52 3.73 -5.44
CA LEU A 132 7.99 3.63 -6.80
C LEU A 132 8.65 4.69 -7.68
N GLY A 133 8.97 4.33 -8.91
CA GLY A 133 9.41 5.30 -9.91
C GLY A 133 8.24 6.18 -10.33
N ASN A 134 8.34 7.48 -10.08
CA ASN A 134 7.37 8.44 -10.60
C ASN A 134 7.46 8.44 -12.13
N LYS A 135 6.36 8.08 -12.80
CA LYS A 135 6.13 8.44 -14.20
C LYS A 135 5.67 9.89 -14.20
N GLU A 136 6.48 10.79 -14.76
CA GLU A 136 6.01 12.09 -15.24
C GLU A 136 5.04 11.91 -16.42
#